data_AF-A0A521S974-F1
#
_entry.id   AF-A0A521S974-F1
#
_cell.length_a   1.000
_cell.length_b   1.000
_cell.length_c   1.000
_cell.angle_alpha   90.00
_cell.angle_beta   90.00
_cell.angle_gamma   90.00
#
_symmetry.space_group_name_H-M   'P 1'
#
loop_
_entity.id
_entity.type
_entity.pdbx_description
1 polymer ?
#
loop_
_entity_poly.entity_id
_entity_poly.type
_entity_poly.pdbx_seq_one_letter_code
_entity_poly.pdbx_strand_id
1 'polypeptide(L)'
;MRRNLAPFDRLVRIALAAILLFAAVVLYQHPVARILAFVGGLFALAEGLSAACPLAAHLGAKGVKDRLDEKALLLIGVVGTQMVLAYEWWSAGWEKVSSPGFVQGIGGTLARFASENPFPWYKDFLLGFASENATVFAQAVQWSQVAIGLTLAAAGAAYVFLKDAESRHNALAVSAIALFGGMLMNANFYLAAGWTGPGTHGINVVMFWTQAILIYVWLSMLMARTKA
;
A
#
# COMPACT_ATOMS: atom_id res chain seq x y z
N MET A 1 30.10 5.32 3.76
CA MET A 1 29.58 4.09 3.12
C MET A 1 30.33 3.85 1.83
N ARG A 2 30.59 2.59 1.45
CA ARG A 2 31.23 2.27 0.15
C ARG A 2 30.23 2.53 -0.98
N ARG A 3 30.72 3.01 -2.13
CA ARG A 3 29.88 3.19 -3.32
C ARG A 3 29.43 1.84 -3.85
N ASN A 4 28.13 1.67 -4.06
CA ASN A 4 27.51 0.42 -4.51
C ASN A 4 26.39 0.62 -5.54
N LEU A 5 26.25 1.84 -6.10
CA LEU A 5 25.31 2.11 -7.19
C LEU A 5 26.04 2.32 -8.51
N ALA A 6 25.55 1.66 -9.57
CA ALA A 6 26.00 1.91 -10.94
C ALA A 6 25.54 3.30 -11.45
N PRO A 7 26.16 3.85 -12.50
CA PRO A 7 25.78 5.16 -13.03
C PRO A 7 24.29 5.29 -13.39
N PHE A 8 23.70 4.22 -13.95
CA PHE A 8 22.28 4.18 -14.27
C PHE A 8 21.40 4.25 -13.01
N ASP A 9 21.70 3.44 -11.99
CA ASP A 9 20.93 3.45 -10.73
C ASP A 9 20.98 4.81 -10.05
N ARG A 10 22.13 5.50 -10.11
CA ARG A 10 22.26 6.87 -9.59
C ARG A 10 21.35 7.84 -10.32
N LEU A 11 21.27 7.75 -11.64
CA LEU A 11 20.35 8.58 -12.44
C LEU A 11 18.90 8.31 -12.04
N VAL A 12 18.52 7.04 -11.89
CA VAL A 12 17.18 6.66 -11.43
C VAL A 12 16.88 7.22 -10.03
N ARG A 13 17.86 7.20 -9.10
CA ARG A 13 17.70 7.78 -7.76
C ARG A 13 17.52 9.30 -7.78
N ILE A 14 18.27 10.00 -8.63
CA ILE A 14 18.12 11.45 -8.82
C ILE A 14 16.76 11.78 -9.43
N ALA A 15 16.32 11.02 -10.43
CA ALA A 15 15.00 11.19 -11.04
C ALA A 15 13.88 10.93 -10.03
N LEU A 16 13.97 9.84 -9.25
CA LEU A 16 13.03 9.54 -8.17
C LEU A 16 12.99 10.67 -7.13
N ALA A 17 14.16 11.21 -6.74
CA ALA A 17 14.22 12.33 -5.83
C ALA A 17 13.48 13.56 -6.35
N ALA A 18 13.69 13.92 -7.62
CA ALA A 18 12.99 15.03 -8.26
C ALA A 18 11.46 14.81 -8.27
N ILE A 19 11.01 13.59 -8.59
CA ILE A 19 9.58 13.23 -8.59
C ILE A 19 8.99 13.35 -7.17
N LEU A 20 9.67 12.83 -6.16
CA LEU A 20 9.18 12.85 -4.77
C LEU A 20 9.16 14.26 -4.19
N LEU A 21 10.19 15.07 -4.45
CA LEU A 21 10.23 16.47 -4.01
C LEU A 21 9.15 17.29 -4.72
N PHE A 22 8.94 17.08 -6.02
CA PHE A 22 7.83 17.68 -6.74
C PHE A 22 6.48 17.27 -6.16
N ALA A 23 6.27 15.97 -5.91
CA ALA A 23 5.04 15.45 -5.32
C ALA A 23 4.78 16.05 -3.93
N ALA A 24 5.81 16.21 -3.10
CA ALA A 24 5.71 16.82 -1.78
C ALA A 24 5.23 18.28 -1.83
N VAL A 25 5.65 19.05 -2.84
CA VAL A 25 5.30 20.46 -2.97
C VAL A 25 3.95 20.64 -3.68
N VAL A 26 3.73 19.89 -4.76
CA VAL A 26 2.66 20.16 -5.74
C VAL A 26 1.49 19.19 -5.63
N LEU A 27 1.75 17.89 -5.45
CA LEU A 27 0.70 16.86 -5.57
C LEU A 27 0.01 16.56 -4.25
N TYR A 28 0.78 16.33 -3.19
CA TYR A 28 0.21 15.94 -1.91
C TYR A 28 -0.35 17.15 -1.18
N GLN A 29 -1.60 17.05 -0.76
CA GLN A 29 -2.24 18.03 0.14
C GLN A 29 -2.08 17.62 1.60
N HIS A 30 -2.05 16.31 1.88
CA HIS A 30 -1.93 15.78 3.23
C HIS A 30 -0.53 16.04 3.84
N PRO A 31 -0.41 16.65 5.03
CA PRO A 31 0.88 17.09 5.58
C PRO A 31 1.85 15.92 5.83
N VAL A 32 1.35 14.76 6.27
CA VAL A 32 2.21 13.58 6.48
C VAL A 32 2.75 13.07 5.15
N ALA A 33 1.93 13.04 4.09
CA ALA A 33 2.36 12.59 2.77
C ALA A 33 3.42 13.54 2.18
N ARG A 34 3.25 14.86 2.39
CA ARG A 34 4.25 15.87 2.04
C ARG A 34 5.58 15.60 2.74
N ILE A 35 5.56 15.40 4.05
CA ILE A 35 6.77 15.14 4.85
C ILE A 35 7.45 13.85 4.39
N LEU A 36 6.70 12.75 4.24
CA LEU A 36 7.24 11.47 3.81
C LEU A 36 7.86 11.55 2.40
N ALA A 37 7.18 12.20 1.46
CA ALA A 37 7.68 12.39 0.10
C ALA A 37 8.91 13.31 0.09
N PHE A 38 8.93 14.37 0.89
CA PHE A 38 10.07 15.27 1.00
C PHE A 38 11.30 14.57 1.57
N VAL A 39 11.15 13.88 2.71
CA VAL A 39 12.23 13.11 3.34
C VAL A 39 12.71 11.99 2.42
N GLY A 40 11.78 11.25 1.79
CA GLY A 40 12.12 10.22 0.81
C GLY A 40 12.85 10.78 -0.40
N GLY A 41 12.46 11.96 -0.89
CA GLY A 41 13.13 12.67 -1.96
C GLY A 41 14.55 13.09 -1.59
N LEU A 42 14.76 13.67 -0.41
CA LEU A 42 16.09 13.99 0.10
C LEU A 42 16.97 12.76 0.26
N PHE A 43 16.39 11.66 0.77
CA PHE A 43 17.10 10.39 0.94
C PHE A 43 17.53 9.81 -0.42
N ALA A 44 16.62 9.74 -1.40
CA ALA A 44 16.93 9.28 -2.75
C ALA A 44 18.00 10.18 -3.43
N LEU A 45 17.95 11.49 -3.21
CA LEU A 45 18.95 12.43 -3.73
C LEU A 45 20.32 12.14 -3.10
N ALA A 46 20.37 11.94 -1.79
CA ALA A 46 21.60 11.60 -1.07
C ALA A 46 22.19 10.28 -1.58
N GLU A 47 21.37 9.25 -1.82
CA GLU A 47 21.83 7.98 -2.42
C GLU A 47 22.41 8.19 -3.84
N GLY A 48 21.71 8.96 -4.69
CA GLY A 48 22.14 9.24 -6.06
C GLY A 48 23.47 10.02 -6.14
N LEU A 49 23.62 11.03 -5.28
CA LEU A 49 24.84 11.86 -5.20
C LEU A 49 26.02 11.09 -4.59
N SER A 50 25.80 10.39 -3.48
CA SER A 50 26.85 9.63 -2.79
C SER A 50 27.23 8.31 -3.49
N ALA A 51 26.37 7.82 -4.39
CA ALA A 51 26.44 6.49 -4.99
C ALA A 51 26.41 5.34 -3.96
N ALA A 52 25.80 5.58 -2.79
CA ALA A 52 25.68 4.61 -1.71
C ALA A 52 24.20 4.40 -1.37
N CYS A 53 23.71 3.17 -1.54
CA CYS A 53 22.37 2.74 -1.18
C CYS A 53 22.45 1.68 -0.07
N PRO A 54 22.01 2.00 1.16
CA PRO A 54 21.99 1.05 2.28
C PRO A 54 21.17 -0.20 1.97
N LEU A 55 20.03 -0.05 1.28
CA LEU A 55 19.17 -1.18 0.93
C LEU A 55 19.88 -2.12 -0.06
N ALA A 56 20.55 -1.59 -1.08
CA ALA A 56 21.31 -2.42 -2.02
C ALA A 56 22.45 -3.16 -1.31
N ALA A 57 23.12 -2.52 -0.34
CA ALA A 57 24.15 -3.17 0.48
C ALA A 57 23.56 -4.28 1.34
N HIS A 58 22.41 -4.04 1.98
CA HIS A 58 21.68 -5.04 2.76
C HIS A 58 21.27 -6.26 1.92
N LEU A 59 20.93 -6.03 0.65
CA LEU A 59 20.57 -7.05 -0.32
C LEU A 59 21.77 -7.68 -1.06
N GLY A 60 23.01 -7.34 -0.66
CA GLY A 60 24.22 -8.04 -1.10
C GLY A 60 25.12 -7.30 -2.09
N ALA A 61 24.76 -6.11 -2.57
CA ALA A 61 25.63 -5.30 -3.44
C ALA A 61 26.73 -4.59 -2.64
N LYS A 62 27.98 -5.06 -2.77
CA LYS A 62 29.14 -4.58 -1.99
C LYS A 62 29.95 -3.50 -2.74
N GLY A 63 29.80 -3.39 -4.06
CA GLY A 63 30.49 -2.43 -4.89
C GLY A 63 29.71 -2.02 -6.15
N VAL A 64 30.21 -1.00 -6.86
CA VAL A 64 29.57 -0.39 -8.04
C VAL A 64 29.40 -1.36 -9.22
N LYS A 65 30.24 -2.40 -9.29
CA LYS A 65 30.15 -3.44 -10.32
C LYS A 65 29.18 -4.56 -9.96
N ASP A 66 28.81 -4.66 -8.68
CA ASP A 66 27.89 -5.68 -8.23
C ASP A 66 26.48 -5.29 -8.68
N ARG A 67 25.77 -6.25 -9.25
CA ARG A 67 24.34 -6.10 -9.53
C ARG A 67 23.58 -6.88 -8.46
N LEU A 68 22.42 -6.36 -8.08
CA LEU A 68 21.47 -7.16 -7.32
C LEU A 68 21.10 -8.39 -8.14
N ASP A 69 21.04 -9.53 -7.47
CA ASP A 69 20.56 -10.75 -8.12
C ASP A 69 19.07 -10.62 -8.48
N GLU A 70 18.62 -11.50 -9.37
CA GLU A 70 17.24 -11.50 -9.86
C GLU A 70 16.22 -11.62 -8.71
N LYS A 71 16.55 -12.39 -7.67
CA LYS A 71 15.67 -12.59 -6.51
C LYS A 71 15.51 -11.30 -5.71
N ALA A 72 16.58 -10.54 -5.50
CA ALA A 72 16.57 -9.27 -4.82
C ALA A 72 15.81 -8.21 -5.63
N LEU A 73 15.95 -8.19 -6.95
CA LEU A 73 15.18 -7.30 -7.82
C LEU A 73 13.67 -7.60 -7.76
N LEU A 74 13.29 -8.87 -7.87
CA LEU A 74 11.90 -9.30 -7.73
C LEU A 74 11.34 -8.97 -6.34
N LEU A 75 12.15 -9.17 -5.29
CA LEU A 75 11.77 -8.82 -3.93
C LEU A 75 11.49 -7.32 -3.78
N ILE A 76 12.37 -6.47 -4.31
CA ILE A 76 12.16 -5.01 -4.30
C ILE A 76 10.88 -4.65 -5.05
N GLY A 77 10.62 -5.29 -6.20
CA GLY A 77 9.38 -5.07 -6.96
C GLY A 77 8.13 -5.42 -6.14
N VAL A 78 8.07 -6.63 -5.59
CA VAL A 78 6.93 -7.13 -4.80
C VAL A 78 6.69 -6.27 -3.56
N VAL A 79 7.74 -6.01 -2.77
CA VAL A 79 7.63 -5.18 -1.57
C VAL A 79 7.33 -3.73 -1.93
N GLY A 80 7.92 -3.21 -3.01
CA GLY A 80 7.64 -1.87 -3.52
C GLY A 80 6.17 -1.67 -3.86
N THR A 81 5.56 -2.60 -4.62
CA THR A 81 4.12 -2.57 -4.92
C THR A 81 3.28 -2.68 -3.64
N GLN A 82 3.66 -3.54 -2.69
CA GLN A 82 3.01 -3.62 -1.39
C GLN A 82 3.06 -2.30 -0.62
N MET A 83 4.18 -1.57 -0.66
CA MET A 83 4.34 -0.27 0.03
C MET A 83 3.49 0.82 -0.60
N VAL A 84 3.30 0.80 -1.93
CA VAL A 84 2.35 1.71 -2.61
C VAL A 84 0.92 1.45 -2.13
N LEU A 85 0.50 0.19 -2.04
CA LEU A 85 -0.81 -0.17 -1.49
C LEU A 85 -0.93 0.20 -0.01
N ALA A 86 0.13 0.01 0.78
CA ALA A 86 0.17 0.40 2.18
C ALA A 86 -0.09 1.90 2.36
N TYR A 87 0.57 2.72 1.53
CA TYR A 87 0.36 4.17 1.51
C TYR A 87 -1.07 4.54 1.12
N GLU A 88 -1.63 3.92 0.07
CA GLU A 88 -3.00 4.21 -0.37
C GLU A 88 -4.02 3.93 0.74
N TRP A 89 -3.92 2.77 1.39
CA TRP A 89 -4.79 2.40 2.51
C TRP A 89 -4.62 3.33 3.72
N TRP A 90 -3.37 3.67 4.05
CA TRP A 90 -3.09 4.63 5.12
C TRP A 90 -3.69 6.00 4.80
N SER A 91 -3.46 6.54 3.60
CA SER A 91 -3.95 7.87 3.21
C SER A 91 -5.48 7.91 3.25
N ALA A 92 -6.13 6.95 2.60
CA ALA A 92 -7.58 6.87 2.54
C ALA A 92 -8.22 6.67 3.94
N GLY A 93 -7.60 5.87 4.81
CA GLY A 93 -8.08 5.63 6.17
C GLY A 93 -7.85 6.84 7.08
N TRP A 94 -6.66 7.44 7.02
CA TRP A 94 -6.30 8.55 7.87
C TRP A 94 -7.09 9.82 7.57
N GLU A 95 -7.38 10.11 6.29
CA GLU A 95 -8.28 11.22 5.91
C GLU A 95 -9.67 11.07 6.54
N LYS A 96 -10.16 9.83 6.67
CA LYS A 96 -11.45 9.55 7.33
C LYS A 96 -11.35 9.71 8.85
N VAL A 97 -10.30 9.18 9.47
CA VAL A 97 -10.08 9.28 10.93
C VAL A 97 -9.88 10.74 11.37
N SER A 98 -9.15 11.53 10.58
CA SER A 98 -8.83 12.94 10.88
C SER A 98 -9.98 13.90 10.55
N SER A 99 -11.02 13.44 9.87
CA SER A 99 -12.21 14.22 9.54
C SER A 99 -13.41 13.77 10.37
N PRO A 100 -13.91 14.58 11.32
CA PRO A 100 -15.12 14.23 12.07
C PRO A 100 -16.36 14.08 11.15
N GLY A 101 -16.31 14.65 9.94
CA GLY A 101 -17.38 14.58 8.96
C GLY A 101 -17.58 13.20 8.34
N PHE A 102 -16.60 12.29 8.39
CA PHE A 102 -16.76 10.98 7.76
C PHE A 102 -17.84 10.14 8.46
N VAL A 103 -17.73 9.95 9.78
CA VAL A 103 -18.68 9.15 10.55
C VAL A 103 -20.05 9.82 10.60
N GLN A 104 -20.09 11.15 10.76
CA GLN A 104 -21.35 11.91 10.81
C GLN A 104 -22.07 11.91 9.45
N GLY A 105 -21.32 11.97 8.35
CA GLY A 105 -21.84 12.01 6.98
C GLY A 105 -22.08 10.65 6.33
N ILE A 106 -21.78 9.54 7.02
CA ILE A 106 -21.84 8.21 6.41
C ILE A 106 -23.26 7.83 5.98
N GLY A 107 -24.29 8.21 6.73
CA GLY A 107 -25.68 7.88 6.39
C GLY A 107 -26.10 8.44 5.02
N GLY A 108 -25.76 9.70 4.75
CA GLY A 108 -25.99 10.31 3.43
C GLY A 108 -25.15 9.66 2.33
N THR A 109 -23.93 9.23 2.65
CA THR A 109 -23.05 8.51 1.72
C THR A 109 -23.63 7.14 1.34
N LEU A 110 -24.14 6.38 2.32
CA LEU A 110 -24.78 5.08 2.10
C LEU A 110 -26.07 5.22 1.28
N ALA A 111 -26.91 6.22 1.60
CA ALA A 111 -28.10 6.52 0.82
C ALA A 111 -27.77 6.88 -0.63
N ARG A 112 -26.72 7.68 -0.85
CA ARG A 112 -26.21 7.98 -2.19
C ARG A 112 -25.71 6.72 -2.89
N PHE A 113 -24.92 5.87 -2.23
CA PHE A 113 -24.42 4.63 -2.83
C PHE A 113 -25.53 3.64 -3.18
N ALA A 114 -26.67 3.70 -2.50
CA ALA A 114 -27.84 2.88 -2.75
C ALA A 114 -28.75 3.40 -3.87
N SER A 115 -28.72 4.71 -4.20
CA SER A 115 -29.76 5.33 -5.04
C SER A 115 -29.82 4.76 -6.46
N GLU A 116 -28.66 4.59 -7.10
CA GLU A 116 -28.54 4.04 -8.47
C GLU A 116 -27.64 2.79 -8.50
N ASN A 117 -27.55 2.08 -7.37
CA ASN A 117 -26.72 0.88 -7.30
C ASN A 117 -27.25 -0.21 -8.24
N PRO A 118 -26.43 -0.74 -9.17
CA PRO A 118 -26.86 -1.77 -10.11
C PRO A 118 -27.02 -3.16 -9.48
N PHE A 119 -26.64 -3.34 -8.20
CA PHE A 119 -26.71 -4.61 -7.49
C PHE A 119 -27.84 -4.56 -6.43
N PRO A 120 -29.04 -5.11 -6.72
CA PRO A 120 -30.18 -5.02 -5.79
C PRO A 120 -29.88 -5.56 -4.39
N TRP A 121 -29.22 -6.72 -4.30
CA TRP A 121 -28.84 -7.32 -3.01
C TRP A 121 -27.87 -6.45 -2.20
N TYR A 122 -26.98 -5.71 -2.88
CA TYR A 122 -26.02 -4.83 -2.21
C TYR A 122 -26.69 -3.51 -1.81
N LYS A 123 -27.64 -3.02 -2.62
CA LYS A 123 -28.53 -1.93 -2.25
C LYS A 123 -29.30 -2.25 -0.97
N ASP A 124 -29.85 -3.46 -0.85
CA ASP A 124 -30.57 -3.89 0.35
C ASP A 124 -29.63 -3.96 1.57
N PHE A 125 -28.40 -4.45 1.38
CA PHE A 125 -27.37 -4.39 2.42
C PHE A 125 -27.05 -2.95 2.87
N LEU A 126 -26.93 -2.01 1.92
CA LEU A 126 -26.64 -0.60 2.20
C LEU A 126 -27.78 0.08 2.96
N LEU A 127 -29.03 -0.15 2.55
CA LEU A 127 -30.21 0.47 3.16
C LEU A 127 -30.65 -0.21 4.47
N GLY A 128 -30.36 -1.50 4.63
CA GLY A 128 -30.60 -2.25 5.86
C GLY A 128 -29.39 -2.19 6.79
N PHE A 129 -28.63 -3.30 6.85
CA PHE A 129 -27.54 -3.49 7.82
C PHE A 129 -26.59 -2.29 7.93
N ALA A 130 -26.09 -1.77 6.81
CA ALA A 130 -25.10 -0.70 6.86
C ALA A 130 -25.68 0.62 7.36
N SER A 131 -26.90 0.99 6.96
CA SER A 131 -27.55 2.23 7.41
C SER A 131 -28.05 2.14 8.85
N GLU A 132 -28.61 0.99 9.25
CA GLU A 132 -29.03 0.75 10.65
C GLU A 132 -27.84 0.76 11.62
N ASN A 133 -26.66 0.38 11.15
CA ASN A 133 -25.43 0.34 11.92
C ASN A 133 -24.40 1.39 11.45
N ALA A 134 -24.88 2.51 10.87
CA ALA A 134 -24.07 3.50 10.16
C ALA A 134 -22.78 3.92 10.89
N THR A 135 -22.86 4.25 12.17
CA THR A 135 -21.71 4.66 12.98
C THR A 135 -20.69 3.53 13.12
N VAL A 136 -21.13 2.32 13.45
CA VAL A 136 -20.26 1.15 13.62
C VAL A 136 -19.63 0.77 12.28
N PHE A 137 -20.42 0.80 11.20
CA PHE A 137 -19.95 0.53 9.85
C PHE A 137 -18.88 1.53 9.41
N ALA A 138 -19.10 2.83 9.63
CA ALA A 138 -18.11 3.87 9.35
C ALA A 138 -16.82 3.66 10.14
N GLN A 139 -16.93 3.39 11.45
CA GLN A 139 -15.76 3.11 12.30
C GLN A 139 -14.98 1.90 11.79
N ALA A 140 -15.67 0.80 11.47
CA ALA A 140 -15.05 -0.39 10.90
C ALA A 140 -14.32 -0.06 9.58
N VAL A 141 -14.96 0.70 8.68
CA VAL A 141 -14.39 1.10 7.39
C VAL A 141 -13.13 1.96 7.55
N GLN A 142 -13.15 3.00 8.39
CA GLN A 142 -11.98 3.89 8.52
C GLN A 142 -10.81 3.20 9.23
N TRP A 143 -11.08 2.44 10.30
CA TRP A 143 -10.03 1.78 11.06
C TRP A 143 -9.45 0.57 10.35
N SER A 144 -10.26 -0.16 9.56
CA SER A 144 -9.72 -1.25 8.72
C SER A 144 -8.76 -0.72 7.68
N GLN A 145 -9.05 0.43 7.04
CA GLN A 145 -8.14 1.05 6.08
C GLN A 145 -6.79 1.42 6.72
N VAL A 146 -6.83 2.07 7.89
CA VAL A 146 -5.61 2.40 8.64
C VAL A 146 -4.84 1.13 9.04
N ALA A 147 -5.54 0.13 9.57
CA ALA A 147 -4.93 -1.13 9.99
C ALA A 147 -4.27 -1.85 8.80
N ILE A 148 -4.96 -1.99 7.67
CA ILE A 148 -4.40 -2.59 6.45
C ILE A 148 -3.14 -1.84 6.02
N GLY A 149 -3.19 -0.50 5.95
CA GLY A 149 -2.04 0.31 5.56
C GLY A 149 -0.82 0.10 6.46
N LEU A 150 -1.02 0.19 7.77
CA LEU A 150 0.06 -0.01 8.75
C LEU A 150 0.60 -1.43 8.74
N THR A 151 -0.27 -2.43 8.65
CA THR A 151 0.13 -3.84 8.63
C THR A 151 0.93 -4.17 7.37
N LEU A 152 0.51 -3.70 6.19
CA LEU A 152 1.26 -3.90 4.95
C LEU A 152 2.64 -3.22 5.00
N ALA A 153 2.73 -2.00 5.53
CA ALA A 153 4.00 -1.30 5.67
C ALA A 153 4.93 -2.05 6.65
N ALA A 154 4.44 -2.38 7.84
CA ALA A 154 5.22 -3.07 8.87
C ALA A 154 5.68 -4.46 8.41
N ALA A 155 4.78 -5.26 7.84
CA ALA A 155 5.10 -6.61 7.38
C ALA A 155 6.10 -6.62 6.21
N GLY A 156 5.94 -5.71 5.23
CA GLY A 156 6.89 -5.63 4.11
C GLY A 156 8.28 -5.18 4.56
N ALA A 157 8.36 -4.20 5.47
CA ALA A 157 9.63 -3.78 6.05
C ALA A 157 10.26 -4.89 6.89
N ALA A 158 9.48 -5.55 7.74
CA ALA A 158 9.92 -6.69 8.55
C ALA A 158 10.49 -7.81 7.68
N TYR A 159 9.81 -8.16 6.58
CA TYR A 159 10.28 -9.21 5.68
C TYR A 159 11.65 -8.91 5.04
N VAL A 160 11.91 -7.64 4.74
CA VAL A 160 13.18 -7.17 4.16
C VAL A 160 14.30 -7.10 5.19
N PHE A 161 14.04 -6.53 6.37
CA PHE A 161 15.09 -6.15 7.32
C PHE A 161 15.34 -7.19 8.42
N LEU A 162 14.35 -8.01 8.78
CA LEU A 162 14.54 -9.06 9.77
C LEU A 162 15.35 -10.21 9.18
N LYS A 163 16.19 -10.82 10.01
CA LYS A 163 17.10 -11.91 9.61
C LYS A 163 16.59 -13.28 10.02
N ASP A 164 15.83 -13.33 11.10
CA ASP A 164 15.32 -14.57 11.66
C ASP A 164 14.21 -15.14 10.76
N ALA A 165 14.24 -16.46 10.58
CA ALA A 165 13.36 -17.14 9.63
C ALA A 165 11.89 -17.08 10.06
N GLU A 166 11.64 -17.13 11.37
CA GLU A 166 10.32 -17.13 11.99
C GLU A 166 9.60 -15.80 11.81
N SER A 167 10.23 -14.67 12.15
CA SER A 167 9.61 -13.36 11.97
C SER A 167 9.41 -13.03 10.50
N ARG A 168 10.30 -13.48 9.61
CA ARG A 168 10.06 -13.37 8.16
C ARG A 168 8.87 -14.22 7.72
N HIS A 169 8.69 -15.41 8.27
CA HIS A 169 7.52 -16.26 8.01
C HIS A 169 6.22 -15.57 8.50
N ASN A 170 6.25 -15.02 9.71
CA ASN A 170 5.12 -14.28 10.28
C ASN A 170 4.82 -13.03 9.45
N ALA A 171 5.84 -12.31 8.98
CA ALA A 171 5.67 -11.17 8.08
C ALA A 171 4.97 -11.56 6.76
N LEU A 172 5.30 -12.71 6.17
CA LEU A 172 4.61 -13.23 4.99
C LEU A 172 3.12 -13.49 5.27
N ALA A 173 2.82 -14.19 6.36
CA ALA A 173 1.44 -14.50 6.74
C ALA A 173 0.62 -13.23 7.03
N VAL A 174 1.20 -12.30 7.78
CA VAL A 174 0.58 -11.01 8.12
C VAL A 174 0.37 -10.15 6.86
N SER A 175 1.33 -10.10 5.94
CA SER A 175 1.16 -9.48 4.62
C SER A 175 -0.04 -10.07 3.87
N ALA A 176 -0.13 -11.40 3.78
CA ALA A 176 -1.22 -12.07 3.07
C ALA A 176 -2.59 -11.75 3.66
N ILE A 177 -2.71 -11.74 5.00
CA ILE A 177 -3.95 -11.38 5.71
C ILE A 177 -4.34 -9.93 5.42
N ALA A 178 -3.41 -8.99 5.51
CA ALA A 178 -3.70 -7.57 5.26
C ALA A 178 -4.07 -7.30 3.79
N LEU A 179 -3.40 -7.97 2.84
CA LEU A 179 -3.75 -7.89 1.42
C LEU A 179 -5.14 -8.45 1.17
N PHE A 180 -5.50 -9.57 1.81
CA PHE A 180 -6.83 -10.15 1.70
C PHE A 180 -7.90 -9.21 2.26
N GLY A 181 -7.65 -8.59 3.43
CA GLY A 181 -8.53 -7.56 3.99
C GLY A 181 -8.74 -6.38 3.04
N GLY A 182 -7.67 -5.88 2.44
CA GLY A 182 -7.78 -4.80 1.45
C GLY A 182 -8.46 -5.24 0.15
N MET A 183 -8.26 -6.48 -0.30
CA MET A 183 -8.95 -7.02 -1.46
C MET A 183 -10.47 -7.06 -1.22
N LEU A 184 -10.91 -7.50 -0.05
CA LEU A 184 -12.33 -7.48 0.34
C LEU A 184 -12.87 -6.04 0.45
N MET A 185 -12.08 -5.10 0.98
CA MET A 185 -12.46 -3.69 1.04
C MET A 185 -12.64 -3.06 -0.35
N ASN A 186 -11.76 -3.37 -1.31
CA ASN A 186 -11.90 -2.93 -2.70
C ASN A 186 -13.14 -3.54 -3.36
N ALA A 187 -13.43 -4.82 -3.11
CA ALA A 187 -14.67 -5.43 -3.58
C ALA A 187 -15.91 -4.73 -2.98
N ASN A 188 -15.88 -4.44 -1.67
CA ASN A 188 -16.93 -3.71 -0.98
C ASN A 188 -17.15 -2.30 -1.58
N PHE A 189 -16.08 -1.55 -1.82
CA PHE A 189 -16.16 -0.22 -2.44
C PHE A 189 -16.60 -0.26 -3.91
N TYR A 190 -16.18 -1.28 -4.66
CA TYR A 190 -16.66 -1.52 -6.01
C TYR A 190 -18.17 -1.73 -6.05
N LEU A 191 -18.68 -2.62 -5.19
CA LEU A 191 -20.11 -2.93 -5.10
C LEU A 191 -20.92 -1.73 -4.61
N ALA A 192 -20.38 -0.94 -3.68
CA ALA A 192 -21.05 0.24 -3.15
C ALA A 192 -21.08 1.41 -4.14
N ALA A 193 -19.94 1.73 -4.74
CA ALA A 193 -19.69 3.01 -5.39
C ALA A 193 -19.04 2.92 -6.78
N GLY A 194 -18.74 1.72 -7.27
CA GLY A 194 -18.12 1.52 -8.59
C GLY A 194 -18.96 2.12 -9.73
N TRP A 195 -20.28 2.19 -9.58
CA TRP A 195 -21.17 2.80 -10.56
C TRP A 195 -21.10 4.33 -10.59
N THR A 196 -20.52 4.99 -9.56
CA THR A 196 -20.52 6.45 -9.44
C THR A 196 -19.56 7.15 -10.42
N GLY A 197 -18.63 6.40 -11.04
CA GLY A 197 -17.82 6.90 -12.13
C GLY A 197 -16.66 5.98 -12.51
N PRO A 198 -16.05 6.18 -13.70
CA PRO A 198 -14.98 5.31 -14.20
C PRO A 198 -13.73 5.26 -13.30
N GLY A 199 -13.41 6.37 -12.62
CA GLY A 199 -12.28 6.43 -11.69
C GLY A 199 -12.48 5.52 -10.47
N THR A 200 -13.64 5.61 -9.82
CA THR A 200 -14.00 4.78 -8.67
C THR A 200 -14.13 3.31 -9.08
N HIS A 201 -14.70 3.02 -10.26
CA HIS A 201 -14.72 1.67 -10.80
C HIS A 201 -13.29 1.14 -10.99
N GLY A 202 -12.46 1.87 -11.73
CA GLY A 202 -11.14 1.44 -12.18
C GLY A 202 -10.18 1.19 -11.01
N ILE A 203 -10.13 2.12 -10.05
CA ILE A 203 -9.17 2.01 -8.94
C ILE A 203 -9.43 0.78 -8.08
N ASN A 204 -10.71 0.50 -7.75
CA ASN A 204 -11.07 -0.67 -6.94
C ASN A 204 -10.74 -1.98 -7.66
N VAL A 205 -10.96 -2.07 -8.97
CA VAL A 205 -10.61 -3.26 -9.77
C VAL A 205 -9.10 -3.46 -9.85
N VAL A 206 -8.33 -2.39 -10.11
CA VAL A 206 -6.86 -2.47 -10.20
C VAL A 206 -6.26 -2.87 -8.86
N MET A 207 -6.70 -2.25 -7.76
CA MET A 207 -6.21 -2.58 -6.44
C MET A 207 -6.60 -3.99 -6.01
N PHE A 208 -7.84 -4.43 -6.29
CA PHE A 208 -8.29 -5.80 -6.03
C PHE A 208 -7.35 -6.82 -6.68
N TRP A 209 -7.09 -6.69 -7.99
CA TRP A 209 -6.25 -7.65 -8.70
C TRP A 209 -4.78 -7.57 -8.30
N THR A 210 -4.26 -6.37 -8.04
CA THR A 210 -2.89 -6.20 -7.54
C THR A 210 -2.72 -6.91 -6.20
N GLN A 211 -3.69 -6.78 -5.29
CA GLN A 211 -3.67 -7.47 -4.01
C GLN A 211 -3.81 -8.99 -4.17
N ALA A 212 -4.68 -9.47 -5.06
CA ALA A 212 -4.82 -10.90 -5.36
C ALA A 212 -3.50 -11.52 -5.87
N ILE A 213 -2.79 -10.83 -6.77
CA ILE A 213 -1.48 -11.26 -7.28
C ILE A 213 -0.46 -11.32 -6.15
N LEU A 214 -0.39 -10.29 -5.30
CA LEU A 214 0.53 -10.27 -4.17
C LEU A 214 0.21 -11.37 -3.14
N ILE A 215 -1.07 -11.64 -2.86
CA ILE A 215 -1.48 -12.75 -1.99
C ILE A 215 -0.95 -14.07 -2.53
N TYR A 216 -1.13 -14.34 -3.83
CA TYR A 216 -0.61 -15.55 -4.46
C TYR A 216 0.91 -15.67 -4.29
N VAL A 217 1.66 -14.59 -4.53
CA VAL A 217 3.11 -14.57 -4.37
C VAL A 217 3.49 -14.88 -2.91
N TRP A 218 2.91 -14.18 -1.94
CA TRP A 218 3.26 -14.37 -0.53
C TRP A 218 2.89 -15.74 0.02
N LEU A 219 1.71 -16.27 -0.35
CA LEU A 219 1.31 -17.63 0.03
C LEU A 219 2.21 -18.69 -0.61
N SER A 220 2.61 -18.49 -1.87
CA SER A 220 3.55 -19.39 -2.54
C SER A 220 4.90 -19.42 -1.82
N MET A 221 5.39 -18.26 -1.39
CA MET A 221 6.63 -18.16 -0.60
C MET A 221 6.48 -18.78 0.81
N LEU A 222 5.31 -18.66 1.42
CA LEU A 222 4.99 -19.27 2.71
C LEU A 222 5.02 -20.80 2.62
N MET A 223 4.38 -21.37 1.60
CA MET A 223 4.28 -22.82 1.36
C MET A 223 5.59 -23.45 0.89
N ALA A 224 6.44 -22.70 0.18
CA ALA A 224 7.75 -23.21 -0.23
C ALA A 224 8.68 -23.48 0.96
N ARG A 225 8.48 -22.77 2.09
CA ARG A 225 9.31 -22.90 3.30
C ARG A 225 8.89 -24.03 4.23
N THR A 226 7.65 -24.49 4.19
CA THR A 226 7.21 -25.64 5.00
C THR A 226 7.74 -26.98 4.48
N LYS A 227 8.32 -27.00 3.28
CA LYS A 227 8.86 -28.20 2.63
C LYS A 227 10.39 -28.36 2.74
N ALA A 228 11.08 -27.39 3.33
CA ALA A 228 12.54 -27.39 3.53
C ALA A 228 12.87 -27.58 5.01
#